data_AF-A0A955RFD8-F1
#
_entry.id   AF-A0A955RFD8-F1
#
_cell.length_a   1.000
_cell.length_b   1.000
_cell.length_c   1.000
_cell.angle_alpha   90.00
_cell.angle_beta   90.00
_cell.angle_gamma   90.00
#
_symmetry.space_group_name_H-M   'P 1'
#
loop_
_entity.id
_entity.type
_entity.pdbx_description
1 polymer ?
#
loop_
_entity_poly.entity_id
_entity_poly.type
_entity_poly.pdbx_seq_one_letter_code
_entity_poly.pdbx_strand_id
1 'polypeptide(L)'
;MTPLFLLALGTAHARTEPTLVVPDLVVGSVVVVHFYGGLPGETAYLAGGTGLGAGPCPPAFGGQCLDLLGARLVGTAVTDADGHATFLVQVPAAASPGTSVALQVAVPRGVGGADSLLTDAHATSLRAGGTWYDDVDGDGFGDPATGVVQAQAPAGTVGNGADCDDAAPTTHPGAPEILGDSIDQDCDGDTVPRIDCVGVPVPGAYATVQGAVDALRTVGGTICVGEGSFTGGLVVDATTTSPLEIVGVSREHTQISGLVDIRGRIDTLVRLRGMTLPDGVLVRHGLFSLEDLTVHSSSGSAVDVHYQQIGGSTVDLTIDRCDVDGHSYGVNVSTNFSWPNNVHLEVRNSALSGVSGGVRFYANDWNRDLTVGVYGSTLVGSGVGRGFVVEGPYGADVSYANNLITGFATGTEIASPNAVTRSGDNAYWDNGAAFGQSAIPQPGDVFSDCSLDGLWPPSPAPGTACVDAGRTAPGSDQDFWGRPRVDGPDIGAVEW
;
A
#
# COMPACT_ATOMS: atom_id res chain seq x y z
N MET A 1 24.98 67.16 50.59
CA MET A 1 26.32 67.59 51.04
C MET A 1 27.08 66.33 51.48
N THR A 2 28.23 66.10 50.86
CA THR A 2 29.25 65.02 50.99
C THR A 2 29.82 64.86 52.43
N PRO A 3 30.67 63.85 52.80
CA PRO A 3 31.65 63.11 51.97
C PRO A 3 31.96 61.60 52.24
N LEU A 4 32.52 60.96 51.19
CA LEU A 4 33.72 60.09 51.08
C LEU A 4 33.98 58.92 52.07
N PHE A 5 34.11 57.68 51.54
CA PHE A 5 35.26 56.81 51.81
C PHE A 5 35.48 55.78 50.69
N LEU A 6 36.73 55.69 50.25
CA LEU A 6 37.28 54.74 49.28
C LEU A 6 37.43 53.37 49.97
N LEU A 7 36.92 52.28 49.39
CA LEU A 7 37.42 50.94 49.69
C LEU A 7 37.50 50.13 48.39
N ALA A 8 38.74 49.94 47.95
CA ALA A 8 39.09 48.89 47.00
C ALA A 8 38.96 47.54 47.70
N LEU A 9 38.05 46.69 47.23
CA LEU A 9 38.15 45.24 47.35
C LEU A 9 37.64 44.68 46.03
N GLY A 10 38.58 44.41 45.12
CA GLY A 10 38.32 43.51 44.00
C GLY A 10 37.91 42.17 44.59
N THR A 11 36.67 41.77 44.33
CA THR A 11 36.19 40.43 44.65
C THR A 11 36.96 39.45 43.78
N ALA A 12 37.86 38.71 44.41
CA ALA A 12 38.40 37.48 43.85
C ALA A 12 37.22 36.60 43.42
N HIS A 13 36.99 36.51 42.10
CA HIS A 13 36.16 35.44 41.57
C HIS A 13 36.84 34.14 41.99
N ALA A 14 36.11 33.31 42.72
CA ALA A 14 36.53 31.98 43.11
C ALA A 14 37.12 31.28 41.87
N ARG A 15 38.35 30.79 41.97
CA ARG A 15 38.88 29.87 40.96
C ARG A 15 38.04 28.60 41.06
N THR A 16 37.02 28.49 40.23
CA THR A 16 36.46 27.19 39.86
C THR A 16 37.59 26.42 39.18
N GLU A 17 37.82 25.19 39.63
CA GLU A 17 38.85 24.34 39.01
C GLU A 17 38.52 24.17 37.51
N PRO A 18 39.52 24.25 36.63
CA PRO A 18 39.32 24.11 35.20
C PRO A 18 38.68 22.75 34.91
N THR A 19 37.51 22.75 34.29
CA THR A 19 36.68 21.55 34.14
C THR A 19 36.53 21.19 32.66
N LEU A 20 36.65 19.90 32.36
CA LEU A 20 36.41 19.32 31.04
C LEU A 20 35.15 18.44 31.10
N VAL A 21 34.16 18.73 30.25
CA VAL A 21 32.94 17.94 30.11
C VAL A 21 32.99 17.21 28.78
N VAL A 22 33.16 15.88 28.84
CA VAL A 22 33.23 15.00 27.69
C VAL A 22 31.96 14.13 27.65
N PRO A 23 31.17 14.16 26.57
CA PRO A 23 30.05 13.24 26.37
C PRO A 23 30.54 11.83 26.03
N ASP A 24 29.61 10.91 25.80
CA ASP A 24 29.95 9.61 25.21
C ASP A 24 30.62 9.79 23.84
N LEU A 25 31.81 9.20 23.67
CA LEU A 25 32.55 9.21 22.41
C LEU A 25 32.08 8.05 21.53
N VAL A 26 31.30 8.33 20.50
CA VAL A 26 30.69 7.31 19.63
C VAL A 26 31.51 7.18 18.36
N VAL A 27 31.86 5.95 18.00
CA VAL A 27 32.62 5.67 16.76
C VAL A 27 31.87 6.20 15.54
N GLY A 28 32.54 7.01 14.71
CA GLY A 28 31.99 7.54 13.47
C GLY A 28 31.18 8.83 13.61
N SER A 29 31.03 9.39 14.80
CA SER A 29 30.29 10.64 15.02
C SER A 29 31.19 11.85 15.32
N VAL A 30 30.60 13.05 15.17
CA VAL A 30 31.16 14.30 15.69
C VAL A 30 30.61 14.54 17.08
N VAL A 31 31.49 14.66 18.08
CA VAL A 31 31.11 14.89 19.48
C VAL A 31 31.53 16.28 19.92
N VAL A 32 30.66 16.98 20.64
CA VAL A 32 30.92 18.32 21.18
C VAL A 32 31.47 18.22 22.60
N VAL A 33 32.69 18.71 22.82
CA VAL A 33 33.36 18.70 24.13
C VAL A 33 33.46 20.13 24.67
N HIS A 34 33.14 20.33 25.94
CA HIS A 34 33.12 21.66 26.56
C HIS A 34 34.21 21.81 27.63
N PHE A 35 34.87 22.97 27.62
CA PHE A 35 35.85 23.39 28.60
C PHE A 35 35.37 24.64 29.34
N TYR A 36 35.57 24.66 30.66
CA TYR A 36 35.23 25.75 31.56
C TYR A 36 36.44 26.14 32.43
N GLY A 37 36.61 27.43 32.72
CA GLY A 37 37.64 27.93 33.64
C GLY A 37 38.80 28.69 32.98
N GLY A 38 38.68 29.03 31.68
CA GLY A 38 39.59 29.96 31.01
C GLY A 38 39.33 31.42 31.39
N LEU A 39 40.18 32.32 30.92
CA LEU A 39 39.89 33.76 30.86
C LEU A 39 39.43 34.11 29.44
N PRO A 40 38.70 35.22 29.24
CA PRO A 40 38.23 35.58 27.91
C PRO A 40 39.32 35.81 26.88
N GLY A 41 39.15 35.23 25.68
CA GLY A 41 40.07 35.39 24.55
C GLY A 41 41.35 34.55 24.61
N GLU A 42 41.43 33.60 25.54
CA GLU A 42 42.56 32.66 25.62
C GLU A 42 42.42 31.51 24.64
N THR A 43 43.54 30.97 24.17
CA THR A 43 43.55 29.77 23.33
C THR A 43 43.67 28.53 24.19
N ALA A 44 42.66 27.66 24.15
CA ALA A 44 42.63 26.36 24.78
C ALA A 44 42.99 25.25 23.79
N TYR A 45 43.82 24.31 24.22
CA TYR A 45 44.32 23.19 23.42
C TYR A 45 43.77 21.88 24.00
N LEU A 46 42.96 21.16 23.22
CA LEU A 46 42.48 19.82 23.58
C LEU A 46 43.49 18.78 23.09
N ALA A 47 44.06 18.02 24.02
CA ALA A 47 44.93 16.90 23.75
C ALA A 47 44.21 15.58 24.04
N GLY A 48 44.57 14.53 23.30
CA GLY A 48 44.03 13.18 23.47
C GLY A 48 45.14 12.13 23.45
N GLY A 49 44.95 11.04 24.18
CA GLY A 49 45.89 9.93 24.29
C GLY A 49 45.19 8.58 24.37
N THR A 50 45.98 7.51 24.27
CA THR A 50 45.49 6.10 24.33
C THR A 50 45.22 5.63 25.77
N GLY A 51 45.26 6.54 26.75
CA GLY A 51 45.11 6.24 28.17
C GLY A 51 45.78 7.29 29.06
N LEU A 52 45.64 7.10 30.37
CA LEU A 52 46.23 7.97 31.40
C LEU A 52 47.69 7.62 31.69
N GLY A 53 48.51 8.62 32.01
CA GLY A 53 49.89 8.43 32.47
C GLY A 53 50.77 9.66 32.26
N ALA A 54 52.02 9.61 32.72
CA ALA A 54 52.95 10.73 32.59
C ALA A 54 53.32 10.97 31.12
N GLY A 55 52.69 12.00 30.54
CA GLY A 55 52.84 12.41 29.15
C GLY A 55 53.98 13.41 28.94
N PRO A 56 54.09 13.95 27.71
CA PRO A 56 55.08 14.98 27.41
C PRO A 56 54.83 16.22 28.28
N CYS A 57 55.90 16.97 28.55
CA CYS A 57 55.86 18.27 29.23
C CYS A 57 56.29 19.36 28.24
N PRO A 58 55.42 19.78 27.31
CA PRO A 58 55.74 20.84 26.36
C PRO A 58 56.11 22.13 27.10
N PRO A 59 57.22 22.80 26.71
CA PRO A 59 57.53 24.12 27.23
C PRO A 59 56.39 25.13 27.03
N ALA A 60 55.56 24.91 26.00
CA ALA A 60 54.36 25.70 25.72
C ALA A 60 53.32 25.63 26.85
N PHE A 61 53.27 24.56 27.65
CA PHE A 61 52.28 24.36 28.72
C PHE A 61 52.85 24.58 30.13
N GLY A 62 53.92 25.36 30.27
CA GLY A 62 54.42 25.66 31.62
C GLY A 62 55.46 24.74 32.19
N GLY A 63 55.96 23.82 31.36
CA GLY A 63 56.70 22.69 31.88
C GLY A 63 55.83 21.73 32.70
N GLN A 64 54.50 21.93 32.74
CA GLN A 64 53.57 20.93 33.26
C GLN A 64 53.44 19.80 32.24
N CYS A 65 53.48 18.57 32.74
CA CYS A 65 53.32 17.37 31.94
C CYS A 65 51.83 17.09 31.77
N LEU A 66 51.42 16.66 30.58
CA LEU A 66 50.06 16.15 30.39
C LEU A 66 49.91 14.82 31.11
N ASP A 67 48.73 14.53 31.62
CA ASP A 67 48.40 13.24 32.27
C ASP A 67 47.88 12.22 31.24
N LEU A 68 48.40 12.30 30.01
CA LEU A 68 48.00 11.51 28.85
C LEU A 68 49.19 10.73 28.27
N LEU A 69 49.02 9.41 28.08
CA LEU A 69 49.98 8.58 27.35
C LEU A 69 49.88 8.84 25.84
N GLY A 70 51.02 9.12 25.20
CA GLY A 70 51.09 9.32 23.75
C GLY A 70 50.26 10.52 23.26
N ALA A 71 50.17 11.58 24.07
CA ALA A 71 49.33 12.75 23.83
C ALA A 71 49.52 13.34 22.43
N ARG A 72 48.41 13.60 21.74
CA ARG A 72 48.32 14.28 20.44
C ARG A 72 47.32 15.42 20.53
N LEU A 73 47.56 16.48 19.76
CA LEU A 73 46.60 17.58 19.64
C LEU A 73 45.36 17.08 18.89
N VAL A 74 44.19 17.25 19.51
CA VAL A 74 42.88 16.92 18.93
C VAL A 74 42.26 18.17 18.32
N GLY A 75 42.35 19.31 19.01
CA GLY A 75 41.78 20.57 18.52
C GLY A 75 42.19 21.80 19.34
N THR A 76 41.86 22.97 18.82
CA THR A 76 42.11 24.27 19.45
C THR A 76 40.86 25.13 19.40
N ALA A 77 40.55 25.83 20.48
CA ALA A 77 39.41 26.75 20.56
C ALA A 77 39.78 28.01 21.35
N VAL A 78 39.13 29.12 21.07
CA VAL A 78 39.29 30.37 21.83
C VAL A 78 38.17 30.47 22.85
N THR A 79 38.49 30.85 24.08
CA THR A 79 37.51 31.03 25.15
C THR A 79 36.67 32.29 24.92
N ASP A 80 35.36 32.17 25.19
CA ASP A 80 34.41 33.26 25.10
C ASP A 80 34.50 34.26 26.27
N ALA A 81 33.55 35.20 26.36
CA ALA A 81 33.50 36.22 27.41
C ALA A 81 33.34 35.65 28.83
N ASP A 82 32.88 34.42 28.96
CA ASP A 82 32.69 33.71 30.24
C ASP A 82 33.86 32.74 30.52
N GLY A 83 34.82 32.63 29.60
CA GLY A 83 35.96 31.73 29.75
C GLY A 83 35.67 30.29 29.33
N HIS A 84 34.62 30.07 28.51
CA HIS A 84 34.24 28.75 28.01
C HIS A 84 34.77 28.51 26.60
N ALA A 85 35.13 27.26 26.29
CA ALA A 85 35.52 26.86 24.94
C ALA A 85 34.82 25.57 24.52
N THR A 86 34.47 25.48 23.23
CA THR A 86 33.78 24.32 22.65
C THR A 86 34.65 23.70 21.56
N PHE A 87 34.81 22.37 21.60
CA PHE A 87 35.59 21.60 20.64
C PHE A 87 34.67 20.62 19.89
N LEU A 88 34.84 20.53 18.57
CA LEU A 88 34.23 19.50 17.74
C LEU A 88 35.23 18.36 17.54
N VAL A 89 34.95 17.20 18.11
CA VAL A 89 35.83 16.02 18.06
C VAL A 89 35.24 15.00 17.09
N GLN A 90 35.88 14.81 15.96
CA GLN A 90 35.52 13.75 15.01
C GLN A 90 36.09 12.41 15.48
N VAL A 91 35.23 11.47 15.87
CA VAL A 91 35.64 10.12 16.27
C VAL A 91 35.76 9.24 15.02
N PRO A 92 36.92 8.66 14.71
CA PRO A 92 37.10 7.87 13.48
C PRO A 92 36.17 6.66 13.43
N ALA A 93 35.46 6.47 12.32
CA ALA A 93 34.59 5.29 12.10
C ALA A 93 35.34 3.95 12.16
N ALA A 94 36.65 3.96 11.88
CA ALA A 94 37.50 2.78 11.95
C ALA A 94 37.98 2.43 13.38
N ALA A 95 37.66 3.25 14.38
CA ALA A 95 38.08 2.99 15.75
C ALA A 95 37.28 1.83 16.35
N SER A 96 37.94 0.98 17.15
CA SER A 96 37.27 -0.16 17.77
C SER A 96 36.47 0.28 19.00
N PRO A 97 35.16 -0.01 19.10
CA PRO A 97 34.41 0.17 20.33
C PRO A 97 35.09 -0.52 21.53
N GLY A 98 34.99 0.07 22.71
CA GLY A 98 35.66 -0.36 23.93
C GLY A 98 37.11 0.13 24.08
N THR A 99 37.70 0.73 23.04
CA THR A 99 39.04 1.34 23.15
C THR A 99 39.02 2.47 24.18
N SER A 100 39.90 2.39 25.18
CA SER A 100 40.08 3.46 26.16
C SER A 100 40.83 4.64 25.55
N VAL A 101 40.31 5.84 25.77
CA VAL A 101 40.92 7.10 25.37
C VAL A 101 40.90 8.07 26.55
N ALA A 102 41.86 8.97 26.59
CA ALA A 102 41.90 10.02 27.61
C ALA A 102 42.06 11.39 26.93
N LEU A 103 41.35 12.40 27.45
CA LEU A 103 41.35 13.77 26.95
C LEU A 103 41.74 14.75 28.06
N GLN A 104 42.46 15.80 27.72
CA GLN A 104 42.85 16.86 28.66
C GLN A 104 42.95 18.19 27.92
N VAL A 105 42.53 19.29 28.55
CA VAL A 105 42.69 20.63 28.00
C VAL A 105 43.81 21.38 28.72
N ALA A 106 44.64 22.06 27.93
CA ALA A 106 45.69 22.95 28.42
C ALA A 106 45.47 24.38 27.92
N VAL A 107 45.62 25.35 28.81
CA VAL A 107 45.60 26.79 28.48
C VAL A 107 46.94 27.41 28.91
N PRO A 108 47.83 27.73 27.96
CA PRO A 108 49.16 28.22 28.27
C PRO A 108 49.15 29.68 28.74
N ARG A 109 49.83 29.98 29.86
CA ARG A 109 49.91 31.34 30.42
C ARG A 109 51.29 31.65 31.03
N GLY A 110 51.74 32.90 30.90
CA GLY A 110 52.99 33.37 31.49
C GLY A 110 54.24 32.91 30.74
N VAL A 111 55.39 33.50 31.08
CA VAL A 111 56.68 33.18 30.43
C VAL A 111 57.11 31.76 30.82
N GLY A 112 57.41 30.93 29.83
CA GLY A 112 57.71 29.52 30.06
C GLY A 112 56.53 28.73 30.63
N GLY A 113 55.32 29.31 30.55
CA GLY A 113 54.02 28.77 30.95
C GLY A 113 53.77 28.66 32.47
N ALA A 114 54.50 29.42 33.30
CA ALA A 114 54.44 29.34 34.76
C ALA A 114 53.03 29.46 35.38
N ASP A 115 52.07 30.03 34.66
CA ASP A 115 50.69 30.22 35.12
C ASP A 115 49.66 29.38 34.35
N SER A 116 50.13 28.39 33.57
CA SER A 116 49.27 27.58 32.70
C SER A 116 48.19 26.82 33.48
N LEU A 117 47.04 26.62 32.83
CA LEU A 117 45.96 25.78 33.35
C LEU A 117 45.95 24.42 32.67
N LEU A 118 45.69 23.38 33.46
CA LEU A 118 45.38 22.03 33.00
C LEU A 118 44.07 21.60 33.66
N THR A 119 43.18 21.00 32.88
CA THR A 119 42.06 20.23 33.43
C THR A 119 42.59 18.90 33.97
N ASP A 120 41.80 18.21 34.79
CA ASP A 120 42.01 16.77 34.99
C ASP A 120 41.87 16.02 33.66
N ALA A 121 42.62 14.93 33.50
CA ALA A 121 42.47 14.06 32.34
C ALA A 121 41.19 13.22 32.48
N HIS A 122 40.30 13.37 31.50
CA HIS A 122 39.07 12.61 31.43
C HIS A 122 39.30 11.31 30.65
N ALA A 123 39.23 10.17 31.33
CA ALA A 123 39.31 8.85 30.70
C ALA A 123 37.92 8.28 30.41
N THR A 124 37.72 7.80 29.20
CA THR A 124 36.47 7.17 28.75
C THR A 124 36.76 6.07 27.71
N SER A 125 35.75 5.32 27.30
CA SER A 125 35.85 4.29 26.27
C SER A 125 34.97 4.63 25.08
N LEU A 126 35.45 4.36 23.87
CA LEU A 126 34.65 4.53 22.66
C LEU A 126 33.43 3.62 22.67
N ARG A 127 32.26 4.13 22.33
CA ARG A 127 31.01 3.35 22.20
C ARG A 127 30.74 3.00 20.75
N ALA A 128 30.09 1.85 20.54
CA ALA A 128 29.50 1.52 19.25
C ALA A 128 28.32 2.48 18.99
N GLY A 129 28.22 2.99 17.77
CA GLY A 129 27.09 3.82 17.34
C GLY A 129 26.04 2.98 16.64
N GLY A 130 24.77 3.30 16.87
CA GLY A 130 23.66 3.00 15.96
C GLY A 130 23.32 4.25 15.16
N THR A 131 22.76 4.06 13.97
CA THR A 131 22.08 5.15 13.26
C THR A 131 20.64 5.20 13.74
N TRP A 132 20.18 6.39 14.12
CA TRP A 132 18.84 6.65 14.61
C TRP A 132 18.16 7.64 13.68
N TYR A 133 16.89 7.39 13.38
CA TYR A 133 16.07 8.16 12.44
C TYR A 133 14.88 8.72 13.21
N ASP A 134 14.48 9.96 12.92
CA ASP A 134 13.30 10.59 13.53
C ASP A 134 12.06 9.76 13.19
N ASP A 135 11.18 9.56 14.18
CA ASP A 135 9.89 8.85 14.11
C ASP A 135 8.83 9.87 14.58
N VAL A 136 8.31 10.66 13.63
CA VAL A 136 7.52 11.85 13.92
C VAL A 136 6.07 11.52 14.25
N ASP A 137 5.51 10.47 13.63
CA ASP A 137 4.13 10.05 13.83
C ASP A 137 3.95 8.95 14.89
N GLY A 138 5.04 8.29 15.30
CA GLY A 138 5.08 7.35 16.42
C GLY A 138 4.67 5.93 16.08
N ASP A 139 4.76 5.50 14.82
CA ASP A 139 4.44 4.13 14.39
C ASP A 139 5.60 3.13 14.57
N GLY A 140 6.80 3.62 14.85
CA GLY A 140 8.01 2.82 15.08
C GLY A 140 8.92 2.65 13.86
N PHE A 141 8.59 3.28 12.73
CA PHE A 141 9.46 3.47 11.57
C PHE A 141 10.01 4.90 11.58
N GLY A 142 11.12 5.12 10.88
CA GLY A 142 11.78 6.43 10.92
C GLY A 142 12.19 6.94 9.54
N ASP A 143 12.23 8.25 9.40
CA ASP A 143 12.53 8.94 8.14
C ASP A 143 13.96 8.62 7.66
N PRO A 144 14.15 7.95 6.50
CA PRO A 144 15.47 7.64 5.95
C PRO A 144 16.39 8.86 5.73
N ALA A 145 15.84 10.07 5.65
CA ALA A 145 16.58 11.32 5.43
C ALA A 145 17.21 11.93 6.69
N THR A 146 16.82 11.52 7.91
CA THR A 146 17.21 12.18 9.17
C THR A 146 18.37 11.51 9.91
N GLY A 147 18.88 10.37 9.41
CA GLY A 147 19.80 9.49 10.15
C GLY A 147 20.97 10.16 10.88
N VAL A 148 21.03 10.00 12.20
CA VAL A 148 22.12 10.46 13.08
C VAL A 148 22.81 9.30 13.80
N VAL A 149 24.16 9.34 13.88
CA VAL A 149 24.94 8.29 14.57
C VAL A 149 25.11 8.63 16.05
N GLN A 150 24.52 7.85 16.94
CA GLN A 150 24.65 7.99 18.40
C GLN A 150 24.73 6.63 19.13
N ALA A 151 25.23 6.65 20.37
CA ALA A 151 25.37 5.43 21.19
C ALA A 151 24.03 4.94 21.75
N GLN A 152 23.07 5.84 21.92
CA GLN A 152 21.71 5.55 22.38
C GLN A 152 20.74 6.34 21.50
N ALA A 153 19.51 5.84 21.33
CA ALA A 153 18.46 6.51 20.60
C ALA A 153 18.14 7.86 21.26
N PRO A 154 18.24 9.00 20.55
CA PRO A 154 17.55 10.21 20.95
C PRO A 154 16.05 9.96 21.18
N ALA A 155 15.41 10.81 21.99
CA ALA A 155 13.97 10.73 22.17
C ALA A 155 13.25 11.05 20.84
N GLY A 156 12.26 10.23 20.47
CA GLY A 156 11.54 10.36 19.20
C GLY A 156 12.30 9.82 18.00
N THR A 157 13.21 8.85 18.20
CA THR A 157 13.95 8.22 17.09
C THR A 157 13.93 6.69 17.20
N VAL A 158 14.04 6.03 16.05
CA VAL A 158 14.08 4.57 15.93
C VAL A 158 15.31 4.09 15.14
N GLY A 159 15.64 2.80 15.30
CA GLY A 159 16.85 2.21 14.73
C GLY A 159 16.74 1.78 13.25
N ASN A 160 15.64 2.14 12.59
CA ASN A 160 15.39 1.84 11.18
C ASN A 160 15.05 3.13 10.45
N GLY A 161 15.55 3.30 9.23
CA GLY A 161 15.23 4.42 8.36
C GLY A 161 14.41 3.89 7.18
N ALA A 162 13.22 3.38 7.47
CA ALA A 162 12.42 2.60 6.53
C ALA A 162 11.02 3.18 6.29
N ASP A 163 10.72 4.33 6.88
CA ASP A 163 9.44 5.00 6.69
C ASP A 163 9.34 5.66 5.31
N CYS A 164 8.20 5.49 4.64
CA CYS A 164 7.92 6.16 3.38
C CYS A 164 7.12 7.46 3.54
N ASP A 165 6.37 7.64 4.65
CA ASP A 165 5.68 8.88 5.01
C ASP A 165 5.61 9.07 6.54
N ASP A 166 6.68 9.62 7.11
CA ASP A 166 6.88 9.92 8.55
C ASP A 166 5.87 10.94 9.15
N ALA A 167 4.87 11.35 8.37
CA ALA A 167 3.75 12.16 8.83
C ALA A 167 2.44 11.36 9.01
N ALA A 168 2.42 10.08 8.64
CA ALA A 168 1.23 9.24 8.57
C ALA A 168 1.47 7.86 9.22
N PRO A 169 0.96 7.63 10.45
CA PRO A 169 1.25 6.41 11.23
C PRO A 169 0.55 5.15 10.70
N THR A 170 -0.05 5.26 9.52
CA THR A 170 -0.70 4.17 8.77
C THR A 170 0.06 3.87 7.48
N THR A 171 1.20 4.53 7.23
CA THR A 171 1.93 4.49 5.97
C THR A 171 3.39 4.14 6.27
N HIS A 172 3.63 2.85 6.50
CA HIS A 172 4.91 2.32 6.91
C HIS A 172 5.08 0.87 6.45
N PRO A 173 6.30 0.32 6.39
CA PRO A 173 6.52 -1.06 5.98
C PRO A 173 5.61 -2.07 6.67
N GLY A 174 4.77 -2.76 5.88
CA GLY A 174 3.83 -3.77 6.35
C GLY A 174 2.55 -3.25 7.02
N ALA A 175 2.22 -1.95 6.86
CA ALA A 175 0.90 -1.45 7.19
C ALA A 175 -0.19 -2.12 6.31
N PRO A 176 -1.46 -2.17 6.72
CA PRO A 176 -2.52 -2.67 5.86
C PRO A 176 -2.88 -1.67 4.76
N GLU A 177 -2.91 -2.15 3.52
CA GLU A 177 -3.37 -1.37 2.37
C GLU A 177 -4.85 -0.94 2.50
N ILE A 178 -5.12 0.35 2.32
CA ILE A 178 -6.47 0.91 2.25
C ILE A 178 -6.91 0.91 0.79
N LEU A 179 -7.60 -0.16 0.43
CA LEU A 179 -8.11 -0.35 -0.93
C LEU A 179 -8.87 0.87 -1.46
N GLY A 180 -8.38 1.46 -2.56
CA GLY A 180 -9.08 2.51 -3.32
C GLY A 180 -8.76 3.95 -2.94
N ASP A 181 -7.79 4.23 -2.06
CA ASP A 181 -7.33 5.61 -1.78
C ASP A 181 -6.07 6.03 -2.56
N SER A 182 -5.48 5.10 -3.33
CA SER A 182 -4.27 5.30 -4.14
C SER A 182 -3.02 5.67 -3.34
N ILE A 183 -3.01 5.38 -2.05
CA ILE A 183 -1.83 5.50 -1.18
C ILE A 183 -1.25 4.09 -1.03
N ASP A 184 0.07 3.99 -1.09
CA ASP A 184 0.84 2.78 -0.77
C ASP A 184 1.15 2.85 0.73
N GLN A 185 0.32 2.19 1.54
CA GLN A 185 0.44 2.22 3.00
C GLN A 185 1.60 1.35 3.47
N ASP A 186 1.88 0.26 2.78
CA ASP A 186 2.86 -0.74 3.24
C ASP A 186 4.28 -0.53 2.67
N CYS A 187 4.45 0.55 1.90
CA CYS A 187 5.66 1.00 1.24
C CYS A 187 6.28 -0.06 0.30
N ASP A 188 5.48 -0.99 -0.24
CA ASP A 188 5.96 -2.04 -1.13
C ASP A 188 5.96 -1.65 -2.62
N GLY A 189 5.39 -0.49 -2.94
CA GLY A 189 5.25 0.05 -4.28
C GLY A 189 3.95 -0.34 -4.99
N ASP A 190 3.03 -1.03 -4.32
CA ASP A 190 1.66 -1.34 -4.72
C ASP A 190 0.67 -0.53 -3.86
N THR A 191 -0.54 -0.25 -4.36
CA THR A 191 -1.60 0.46 -3.59
C THR A 191 -2.79 -0.46 -3.29
N VAL A 192 -2.58 -1.77 -3.43
CA VAL A 192 -3.57 -2.80 -3.16
C VAL A 192 -2.95 -3.93 -2.33
N PRO A 193 -3.71 -4.55 -1.41
CA PRO A 193 -3.20 -5.62 -0.57
C PRO A 193 -2.71 -6.80 -1.41
N ARG A 194 -1.50 -7.25 -1.10
CA ARG A 194 -1.01 -8.55 -1.53
C ARG A 194 -1.87 -9.66 -0.93
N ILE A 195 -2.43 -10.51 -1.78
CA ILE A 195 -3.31 -11.60 -1.36
C ILE A 195 -2.47 -12.73 -0.76
N ASP A 196 -2.58 -12.90 0.55
CA ASP A 196 -2.05 -14.06 1.26
C ASP A 196 -2.71 -15.35 0.73
N CYS A 197 -1.91 -16.15 0.03
CA CYS A 197 -2.33 -17.42 -0.55
C CYS A 197 -1.63 -18.59 0.13
N VAL A 198 -2.41 -19.52 0.68
CA VAL A 198 -1.93 -20.77 1.25
C VAL A 198 -2.31 -21.91 0.31
N GLY A 199 -1.33 -22.38 -0.46
CA GLY A 199 -1.55 -23.36 -1.51
C GLY A 199 -0.26 -23.74 -2.22
N VAL A 200 -0.39 -24.31 -3.41
CA VAL A 200 0.77 -24.73 -4.20
C VAL A 200 1.35 -23.54 -4.96
N PRO A 201 2.61 -23.13 -4.72
CA PRO A 201 3.17 -21.93 -5.32
C PRO A 201 3.62 -22.16 -6.77
N VAL A 202 3.34 -21.17 -7.61
CA VAL A 202 3.80 -21.02 -8.99
C VAL A 202 4.34 -19.61 -9.19
N PRO A 203 5.63 -19.42 -9.50
CA PRO A 203 6.66 -20.45 -9.67
C PRO A 203 7.05 -21.10 -8.33
N GLY A 204 7.63 -22.30 -8.39
CA GLY A 204 8.16 -22.99 -7.23
C GLY A 204 7.88 -24.49 -7.31
N ALA A 205 6.70 -24.90 -6.84
CA ALA A 205 6.30 -26.31 -6.90
C ALA A 205 5.98 -26.77 -8.32
N TYR A 206 5.50 -25.86 -9.18
CA TYR A 206 5.34 -26.08 -10.61
C TYR A 206 6.00 -24.96 -11.42
N ALA A 207 6.44 -25.30 -12.63
CA ALA A 207 7.09 -24.35 -13.55
C ALA A 207 6.08 -23.47 -14.31
N THR A 208 4.84 -23.92 -14.46
CA THR A 208 3.77 -23.19 -15.18
C THR A 208 2.45 -23.31 -14.43
N VAL A 209 1.57 -22.32 -14.61
CA VAL A 209 0.22 -22.33 -14.04
C VAL A 209 -0.58 -23.51 -14.57
N GLN A 210 -0.50 -23.79 -15.88
CA GLN A 210 -1.14 -24.96 -16.49
C GLN A 210 -0.66 -26.28 -15.87
N GLY A 211 0.64 -26.41 -15.57
CA GLY A 211 1.16 -27.62 -14.93
C GLY A 211 0.60 -27.85 -13.52
N ALA A 212 0.37 -26.76 -12.77
CA ALA A 212 -0.30 -26.84 -11.47
C ALA A 212 -1.77 -27.24 -11.60
N VAL A 213 -2.49 -26.64 -12.57
CA VAL A 213 -3.88 -27.00 -12.87
C VAL A 213 -4.00 -28.47 -13.28
N ASP A 214 -3.13 -28.95 -14.17
CA ASP A 214 -3.15 -30.34 -14.64
C ASP A 214 -2.93 -31.35 -13.52
N ALA A 215 -2.14 -30.98 -12.51
CA ALA A 215 -1.88 -31.80 -11.33
C ALA A 215 -3.05 -31.79 -10.34
N LEU A 216 -3.72 -30.66 -10.16
CA LEU A 216 -4.78 -30.50 -9.15
C LEU A 216 -6.19 -30.74 -9.68
N ARG A 217 -6.43 -30.74 -11.00
CA ARG A 217 -7.76 -30.88 -11.61
C ARG A 217 -8.55 -32.14 -11.22
N THR A 218 -7.89 -33.17 -10.66
CA THR A 218 -8.53 -34.42 -10.21
C THR A 218 -8.71 -34.51 -8.69
N VAL A 219 -8.08 -33.62 -7.93
CA VAL A 219 -8.07 -33.65 -6.45
C VAL A 219 -8.59 -32.35 -5.80
N GLY A 220 -8.62 -31.25 -6.54
CA GLY A 220 -8.90 -29.90 -6.03
C GLY A 220 -7.71 -29.28 -5.28
N GLY A 221 -7.92 -28.14 -4.65
CA GLY A 221 -6.92 -27.38 -3.89
C GLY A 221 -6.67 -25.99 -4.45
N THR A 222 -5.75 -25.27 -3.83
CA THR A 222 -5.44 -23.87 -4.13
C THR A 222 -4.07 -23.76 -4.81
N ILE A 223 -4.02 -23.03 -5.92
CA ILE A 223 -2.81 -22.66 -6.66
C ILE A 223 -2.53 -21.19 -6.37
N CYS A 224 -1.32 -20.91 -5.86
CA CYS A 224 -0.87 -19.56 -5.57
C CYS A 224 0.07 -19.10 -6.70
N VAL A 225 -0.43 -18.21 -7.55
CA VAL A 225 0.32 -17.63 -8.66
C VAL A 225 1.01 -16.37 -8.14
N GLY A 226 2.33 -16.40 -8.09
CA GLY A 226 3.16 -15.25 -7.73
C GLY A 226 3.14 -14.16 -8.80
N GLU A 227 3.80 -13.05 -8.51
CA GLU A 227 3.92 -11.93 -9.45
C GLU A 227 4.63 -12.32 -10.75
N GLY A 228 4.22 -11.67 -11.83
CA GLY A 228 4.74 -11.86 -13.18
C GLY A 228 3.66 -12.10 -14.23
N SER A 229 4.10 -12.18 -15.48
CA SER A 229 3.24 -12.43 -16.64
C SER A 229 3.44 -13.87 -17.15
N PHE A 230 2.38 -14.67 -17.04
CA PHE A 230 2.34 -16.07 -17.44
C PHE A 230 1.64 -16.18 -18.79
N THR A 231 2.37 -16.59 -19.82
CA THR A 231 1.87 -16.61 -21.21
C THR A 231 1.40 -17.99 -21.65
N GLY A 232 0.48 -18.03 -22.62
CA GLY A 232 0.04 -19.26 -23.28
C GLY A 232 -1.42 -19.64 -23.04
N GLY A 233 -2.19 -18.78 -22.37
CA GLY A 233 -3.55 -19.05 -21.95
C GLY A 233 -3.61 -20.08 -20.83
N LEU A 234 -4.83 -20.37 -20.39
CA LEU A 234 -5.07 -21.31 -19.31
C LEU A 234 -6.29 -22.16 -19.64
N VAL A 235 -6.13 -23.48 -19.65
CA VAL A 235 -7.24 -24.42 -19.78
C VAL A 235 -7.49 -25.07 -18.43
N VAL A 236 -8.61 -24.72 -17.81
CA VAL A 236 -9.05 -25.33 -16.56
C VAL A 236 -10.10 -26.37 -16.91
N ASP A 237 -9.78 -27.65 -16.73
CA ASP A 237 -10.69 -28.78 -16.98
C ASP A 237 -10.80 -29.63 -15.71
N ALA A 238 -11.58 -29.13 -14.75
CA ALA A 238 -11.70 -29.73 -13.43
C ALA A 238 -12.66 -30.92 -13.44
N THR A 239 -12.16 -32.08 -13.01
CA THR A 239 -12.88 -33.37 -12.96
C THR A 239 -13.05 -33.91 -11.55
N THR A 240 -12.56 -33.16 -10.57
CA THR A 240 -12.70 -33.40 -9.14
C THR A 240 -14.15 -33.18 -8.67
N THR A 241 -14.39 -33.26 -7.37
CA THR A 241 -15.59 -32.73 -6.69
C THR A 241 -15.21 -31.73 -5.60
N SER A 242 -13.92 -31.62 -5.28
CA SER A 242 -13.36 -30.62 -4.38
C SER A 242 -13.11 -29.32 -5.14
N PRO A 243 -13.25 -28.14 -4.50
CA PRO A 243 -12.96 -26.87 -5.17
C PRO A 243 -11.54 -26.81 -5.73
N LEU A 244 -11.39 -26.17 -6.88
CA LEU A 244 -10.10 -25.81 -7.47
C LEU A 244 -10.01 -24.29 -7.50
N GLU A 245 -9.05 -23.73 -6.77
CA GLU A 245 -8.86 -22.29 -6.67
C GLU A 245 -7.53 -21.87 -7.31
N ILE A 246 -7.56 -20.80 -8.08
CA ILE A 246 -6.37 -20.19 -8.69
C ILE A 246 -6.33 -18.75 -8.21
N VAL A 247 -5.33 -18.44 -7.40
CA VAL A 247 -5.21 -17.19 -6.67
C VAL A 247 -3.93 -16.52 -7.11
N GLY A 248 -4.04 -15.35 -7.76
CA GLY A 248 -2.92 -14.46 -7.93
C GLY A 248 -2.64 -13.71 -6.63
N VAL A 249 -1.37 -13.43 -6.36
CA VAL A 249 -0.96 -12.71 -5.14
C VAL A 249 -1.17 -11.20 -5.26
N SER A 250 -1.37 -10.67 -6.46
CA SER A 250 -1.70 -9.26 -6.68
C SER A 250 -2.50 -9.13 -7.98
N ARG A 251 -3.57 -8.35 -7.92
CA ARG A 251 -4.44 -8.08 -9.07
C ARG A 251 -3.69 -7.36 -10.19
N GLU A 252 -2.74 -6.49 -9.85
CA GLU A 252 -1.98 -5.69 -10.81
C GLU A 252 -0.72 -6.40 -11.30
N HIS A 253 -0.07 -7.13 -10.40
CA HIS A 253 1.24 -7.72 -10.67
C HIS A 253 1.21 -9.21 -11.05
N THR A 254 0.07 -9.90 -10.88
CA THR A 254 -0.12 -11.28 -11.35
C THR A 254 -0.98 -11.30 -12.62
N GLN A 255 -0.39 -11.73 -13.74
CA GLN A 255 -1.09 -11.71 -15.04
C GLN A 255 -1.03 -13.06 -15.75
N ILE A 256 -2.15 -13.53 -16.29
CA ILE A 256 -2.20 -14.69 -17.18
C ILE A 256 -2.60 -14.23 -18.58
N SER A 257 -1.63 -14.16 -19.49
CA SER A 257 -1.83 -13.79 -20.89
C SER A 257 -2.18 -15.00 -21.76
N GLY A 258 -3.10 -14.77 -22.70
CA GLY A 258 -3.81 -15.75 -23.51
C GLY A 258 -5.19 -16.05 -22.93
N LEU A 259 -6.08 -16.55 -23.78
CA LEU A 259 -7.45 -16.88 -23.39
C LEU A 259 -7.48 -17.88 -22.22
N VAL A 260 -8.28 -17.58 -21.20
CA VAL A 260 -8.61 -18.51 -20.12
C VAL A 260 -9.87 -19.30 -20.50
N ASP A 261 -9.77 -20.59 -20.77
CA ASP A 261 -10.88 -21.49 -21.13
C ASP A 261 -11.22 -22.39 -19.94
N ILE A 262 -12.36 -22.15 -19.32
CA ILE A 262 -12.79 -22.81 -18.10
C ILE A 262 -13.91 -23.81 -18.37
N ARG A 263 -13.67 -25.04 -17.95
CA ARG A 263 -14.51 -26.23 -18.09
C ARG A 263 -14.51 -26.97 -16.75
N GLY A 264 -15.68 -27.36 -16.29
CA GLY A 264 -15.80 -28.02 -15.01
C GLY A 264 -16.93 -29.03 -14.99
N ARG A 265 -16.89 -29.91 -13.99
CA ARG A 265 -18.10 -30.62 -13.60
C ARG A 265 -19.09 -29.66 -12.95
N ILE A 266 -20.37 -30.04 -13.01
CA ILE A 266 -21.48 -29.29 -12.40
C ILE A 266 -21.45 -29.26 -10.87
N ASP A 267 -20.57 -30.05 -10.24
CA ASP A 267 -20.39 -30.18 -8.79
C ASP A 267 -19.00 -29.72 -8.32
N THR A 268 -18.19 -29.15 -9.21
CA THR A 268 -16.88 -28.57 -8.87
C THR A 268 -16.92 -27.07 -8.98
N LEU A 269 -16.64 -26.39 -7.87
CA LEU A 269 -16.37 -24.95 -7.89
C LEU A 269 -14.96 -24.72 -8.42
N VAL A 270 -14.85 -24.00 -9.53
CA VAL A 270 -13.59 -23.42 -10.01
C VAL A 270 -13.61 -21.93 -9.70
N ARG A 271 -12.66 -21.47 -8.89
CA ARG A 271 -12.54 -20.06 -8.49
C ARG A 271 -11.25 -19.46 -9.02
N LEU A 272 -11.34 -18.31 -9.69
CA LEU A 272 -10.19 -17.49 -10.05
C LEU A 272 -10.27 -16.18 -9.28
N ARG A 273 -9.15 -15.77 -8.66
CA ARG A 273 -9.10 -14.48 -7.98
C ARG A 273 -7.75 -13.78 -7.98
N GLY A 274 -7.75 -12.47 -7.78
CA GLY A 274 -6.53 -11.71 -7.48
C GLY A 274 -5.53 -11.61 -8.62
N MET A 275 -5.98 -11.47 -9.87
CA MET A 275 -5.10 -11.43 -11.04
C MET A 275 -5.69 -10.63 -12.20
N THR A 276 -4.84 -10.29 -13.16
CA THR A 276 -5.22 -9.68 -14.44
C THR A 276 -5.26 -10.71 -15.58
N LEU A 277 -6.34 -10.69 -16.35
CA LEU A 277 -6.64 -11.55 -17.50
C LEU A 277 -6.88 -10.68 -18.76
N PRO A 278 -5.83 -10.32 -19.52
CA PRO A 278 -5.89 -9.30 -20.58
C PRO A 278 -6.51 -9.77 -21.91
N ASP A 279 -6.71 -11.08 -22.08
CA ASP A 279 -7.21 -11.70 -23.30
C ASP A 279 -8.60 -12.33 -23.12
N GLY A 280 -9.27 -11.97 -22.03
CA GLY A 280 -10.60 -12.43 -21.66
C GLY A 280 -10.70 -13.84 -21.09
N VAL A 281 -11.92 -14.20 -20.71
CA VAL A 281 -12.30 -15.47 -20.10
C VAL A 281 -13.43 -16.11 -20.90
N LEU A 282 -13.30 -17.40 -21.19
CA LEU A 282 -14.31 -18.23 -21.82
C LEU A 282 -14.80 -19.29 -20.83
N VAL A 283 -16.07 -19.21 -20.44
CA VAL A 283 -16.72 -20.15 -19.53
C VAL A 283 -17.65 -21.06 -20.32
N ARG A 284 -17.55 -22.39 -20.13
CA ARG A 284 -18.34 -23.35 -20.92
C ARG A 284 -19.46 -24.06 -20.15
N HIS A 285 -19.15 -24.68 -19.01
CA HIS A 285 -20.10 -25.47 -18.19
C HIS A 285 -19.49 -25.83 -16.83
N GLY A 286 -20.27 -25.79 -15.73
CA GLY A 286 -19.77 -26.01 -14.36
C GLY A 286 -20.20 -24.91 -13.38
N LEU A 287 -19.59 -24.93 -12.17
CA LEU A 287 -19.74 -23.89 -11.15
C LEU A 287 -18.49 -23.03 -11.11
N PHE A 288 -18.64 -21.72 -11.25
CA PHE A 288 -17.54 -20.79 -11.46
C PHE A 288 -17.68 -19.55 -10.60
N SER A 289 -16.54 -19.09 -10.08
CA SER A 289 -16.45 -17.80 -9.41
C SER A 289 -15.23 -17.03 -9.89
N LEU A 290 -15.45 -15.77 -10.27
CA LEU A 290 -14.45 -14.79 -10.62
C LEU A 290 -14.51 -13.70 -9.54
N GLU A 291 -13.44 -13.54 -8.76
CA GLU A 291 -13.41 -12.63 -7.60
C GLU A 291 -12.17 -11.74 -7.70
N ASP A 292 -12.25 -10.43 -7.46
CA ASP A 292 -11.07 -9.55 -7.40
C ASP A 292 -10.19 -9.63 -8.67
N LEU A 293 -10.81 -9.69 -9.85
CA LEU A 293 -10.10 -9.80 -11.13
C LEU A 293 -10.13 -8.51 -11.93
N THR A 294 -9.07 -8.27 -12.69
CA THR A 294 -9.13 -7.37 -13.86
C THR A 294 -9.21 -8.23 -15.10
N VAL A 295 -10.31 -8.15 -15.85
CA VAL A 295 -10.51 -8.90 -17.09
C VAL A 295 -10.64 -7.90 -18.23
N HIS A 296 -9.64 -7.87 -19.09
CA HIS A 296 -9.65 -7.04 -20.28
C HIS A 296 -9.79 -7.93 -21.52
N SER A 297 -10.41 -7.41 -22.57
CA SER A 297 -10.35 -8.03 -23.89
C SER A 297 -10.32 -6.98 -24.99
N SER A 298 -9.22 -7.01 -25.76
CA SER A 298 -9.01 -6.15 -26.92
C SER A 298 -9.85 -6.56 -28.15
N SER A 299 -10.50 -7.73 -28.11
CA SER A 299 -11.37 -8.21 -29.19
C SER A 299 -12.54 -9.03 -28.65
N GLY A 300 -13.77 -8.61 -28.94
CA GLY A 300 -14.97 -9.29 -28.42
C GLY A 300 -15.27 -8.92 -26.98
N SER A 301 -15.79 -9.87 -26.20
CA SER A 301 -16.17 -9.64 -24.80
C SER A 301 -15.07 -10.03 -23.83
N ALA A 302 -15.01 -9.36 -22.67
CA ALA A 302 -14.03 -9.68 -21.63
C ALA A 302 -14.34 -11.00 -20.94
N VAL A 303 -15.61 -11.24 -20.59
CA VAL A 303 -16.09 -12.55 -20.15
C VAL A 303 -17.13 -13.05 -21.15
N ASP A 304 -16.88 -14.19 -21.77
CA ASP A 304 -17.81 -14.85 -22.68
C ASP A 304 -18.24 -16.19 -22.10
N VAL A 305 -19.54 -16.35 -21.87
CA VAL A 305 -20.13 -17.62 -21.47
C VAL A 305 -20.63 -18.30 -22.73
N HIS A 306 -19.84 -19.25 -23.24
CA HIS A 306 -20.13 -19.97 -24.46
C HIS A 306 -20.45 -21.44 -24.17
N TYR A 307 -21.74 -21.75 -24.17
CA TYR A 307 -22.21 -23.11 -23.97
C TYR A 307 -21.93 -23.99 -25.21
N GLN A 308 -21.19 -25.10 -25.02
CA GLN A 308 -21.12 -26.20 -25.99
C GLN A 308 -21.92 -27.40 -25.48
N GLN A 309 -22.81 -27.92 -26.33
CA GLN A 309 -23.77 -28.97 -26.02
C GLN A 309 -23.10 -30.27 -25.53
N ILE A 310 -23.04 -30.44 -24.20
CA ILE A 310 -22.76 -31.71 -23.54
C ILE A 310 -23.94 -31.93 -22.58
N GLY A 311 -24.76 -32.95 -22.83
CA GLY A 311 -26.10 -33.07 -22.26
C GLY A 311 -26.19 -32.94 -20.73
N GLY A 312 -27.21 -32.21 -20.25
CA GLY A 312 -27.58 -32.13 -18.83
C GLY A 312 -26.77 -31.15 -17.98
N SER A 313 -26.01 -30.24 -18.58
CA SER A 313 -25.09 -29.35 -17.88
C SER A 313 -25.80 -28.16 -17.20
N THR A 314 -25.23 -27.65 -16.11
CA THR A 314 -25.58 -26.37 -15.44
C THR A 314 -24.41 -25.41 -15.63
N VAL A 315 -24.70 -24.12 -15.77
CA VAL A 315 -23.71 -23.04 -15.63
C VAL A 315 -24.13 -22.21 -14.44
N ASP A 316 -23.28 -22.13 -13.42
CA ASP A 316 -23.40 -21.15 -12.34
C ASP A 316 -22.14 -20.30 -12.37
N LEU A 317 -22.28 -19.00 -12.60
CA LEU A 317 -21.16 -18.07 -12.66
C LEU A 317 -21.44 -16.90 -11.71
N THR A 318 -20.50 -16.65 -10.81
CA THR A 318 -20.45 -15.43 -10.00
C THR A 318 -19.28 -14.57 -10.46
N ILE A 319 -19.52 -13.28 -10.66
CA ILE A 319 -18.51 -12.25 -10.91
C ILE A 319 -18.63 -11.23 -9.76
N ASP A 320 -17.59 -11.11 -8.94
CA ASP A 320 -17.60 -10.31 -7.72
C ASP A 320 -16.33 -9.45 -7.64
N ARG A 321 -16.48 -8.15 -7.34
CA ARG A 321 -15.35 -7.22 -7.21
C ARG A 321 -14.40 -7.22 -8.42
N CYS A 322 -14.94 -7.42 -9.62
CA CYS A 322 -14.17 -7.50 -10.86
C CYS A 322 -14.26 -6.19 -11.66
N ASP A 323 -13.15 -5.82 -12.28
CA ASP A 323 -13.07 -4.81 -13.34
C ASP A 323 -13.07 -5.54 -14.68
N VAL A 324 -14.10 -5.31 -15.48
CA VAL A 324 -14.37 -6.07 -16.69
C VAL A 324 -14.50 -5.12 -17.87
N ASP A 325 -13.44 -5.02 -18.67
CA ASP A 325 -13.36 -4.13 -19.83
C ASP A 325 -13.29 -4.89 -21.15
N GLY A 326 -14.41 -4.92 -21.88
CA GLY A 326 -14.50 -5.64 -23.15
C GLY A 326 -14.62 -4.71 -24.35
N HIS A 327 -13.94 -5.04 -25.45
CA HIS A 327 -14.09 -4.32 -26.71
C HIS A 327 -15.55 -4.25 -27.21
N SER A 328 -16.32 -5.32 -27.06
CA SER A 328 -17.75 -5.38 -27.42
C SER A 328 -18.64 -5.25 -26.20
N TYR A 329 -18.54 -6.19 -25.27
CA TYR A 329 -19.28 -6.19 -24.00
C TYR A 329 -18.33 -6.56 -22.86
N GLY A 330 -18.54 -6.00 -21.67
CA GLY A 330 -17.84 -6.50 -20.48
C GLY A 330 -18.14 -7.99 -20.28
N VAL A 331 -19.43 -8.34 -20.15
CA VAL A 331 -19.90 -9.73 -20.07
C VAL A 331 -20.85 -10.04 -21.22
N ASN A 332 -20.63 -11.16 -21.90
CA ASN A 332 -21.53 -11.69 -22.91
C ASN A 332 -21.89 -13.14 -22.57
N VAL A 333 -23.17 -13.43 -22.59
CA VAL A 333 -23.69 -14.80 -22.47
C VAL A 333 -24.35 -15.14 -23.79
N SER A 334 -23.75 -16.08 -24.53
CA SER A 334 -24.25 -16.47 -25.85
C SER A 334 -24.39 -17.98 -25.98
N THR A 335 -25.52 -18.42 -26.54
CA THR A 335 -25.79 -19.85 -26.79
C THR A 335 -26.12 -20.06 -28.26
N ASN A 336 -25.52 -21.08 -28.89
CA ASN A 336 -25.71 -21.31 -30.32
C ASN A 336 -26.90 -22.24 -30.61
N PHE A 337 -27.04 -23.40 -29.96
CA PHE A 337 -28.17 -24.33 -30.21
C PHE A 337 -28.36 -25.28 -29.01
N SER A 338 -29.59 -25.35 -28.47
CA SER A 338 -30.05 -26.17 -27.32
C SER A 338 -29.49 -25.81 -25.94
N TRP A 339 -30.37 -25.47 -25.00
CA TRP A 339 -30.01 -24.97 -23.67
C TRP A 339 -29.54 -26.07 -22.71
N PRO A 340 -28.61 -25.75 -21.79
CA PRO A 340 -28.48 -26.42 -20.51
C PRO A 340 -29.77 -26.23 -19.69
N ASN A 341 -30.09 -27.19 -18.81
CA ASN A 341 -31.36 -27.14 -18.06
C ASN A 341 -31.38 -26.05 -16.98
N ASN A 342 -30.26 -25.38 -16.66
CA ASN A 342 -30.17 -24.30 -15.69
C ASN A 342 -28.95 -23.39 -15.98
N VAL A 343 -29.17 -22.07 -16.12
CA VAL A 343 -28.10 -21.06 -16.15
C VAL A 343 -28.36 -20.03 -15.06
N HIS A 344 -27.41 -19.89 -14.14
CA HIS A 344 -27.38 -18.87 -13.11
C HIS A 344 -26.16 -17.97 -13.36
N LEU A 345 -26.39 -16.66 -13.47
CA LEU A 345 -25.32 -15.66 -13.49
C LEU A 345 -25.60 -14.62 -12.42
N GLU A 346 -24.61 -14.34 -11.59
CA GLU A 346 -24.63 -13.24 -10.64
C GLU A 346 -23.42 -12.34 -10.90
N VAL A 347 -23.66 -11.05 -11.10
CA VAL A 347 -22.61 -10.02 -11.16
C VAL A 347 -22.83 -9.08 -10.00
N ARG A 348 -21.83 -8.86 -9.17
CA ARG A 348 -21.98 -8.01 -8.00
C ARG A 348 -20.72 -7.22 -7.70
N ASN A 349 -20.89 -6.04 -7.10
CA ASN A 349 -19.79 -5.19 -6.64
C ASN A 349 -18.73 -4.94 -7.73
N SER A 350 -19.12 -4.99 -9.00
CA SER A 350 -18.19 -5.07 -10.13
C SER A 350 -18.33 -3.84 -11.03
N ALA A 351 -17.23 -3.47 -11.67
CA ALA A 351 -17.18 -2.40 -12.65
C ALA A 351 -17.08 -3.01 -14.04
N LEU A 352 -17.97 -2.62 -14.95
CA LEU A 352 -18.02 -3.18 -16.30
C LEU A 352 -18.03 -2.07 -17.35
N SER A 353 -17.12 -2.16 -18.31
CA SER A 353 -17.09 -1.30 -19.49
C SER A 353 -17.15 -2.09 -20.79
N GLY A 354 -17.72 -1.45 -21.81
CA GLY A 354 -17.64 -1.94 -23.17
C GLY A 354 -18.30 -1.04 -24.20
N VAL A 355 -17.80 -1.10 -25.44
CA VAL A 355 -18.24 -0.19 -26.52
C VAL A 355 -19.70 -0.42 -26.91
N SER A 356 -20.17 -1.67 -26.90
CA SER A 356 -21.53 -2.05 -27.29
C SER A 356 -22.46 -2.31 -26.10
N GLY A 357 -21.92 -2.46 -24.89
CA GLY A 357 -22.68 -2.59 -23.65
C GLY A 357 -21.86 -3.11 -22.48
N GLY A 358 -22.39 -3.02 -21.26
CA GLY A 358 -21.74 -3.61 -20.09
C GLY A 358 -22.01 -5.11 -20.00
N VAL A 359 -23.28 -5.51 -20.01
CA VAL A 359 -23.70 -6.92 -19.95
C VAL A 359 -24.72 -7.25 -21.04
N ARG A 360 -24.46 -8.32 -21.80
CA ARG A 360 -25.38 -8.87 -22.80
C ARG A 360 -25.71 -10.32 -22.53
N PHE A 361 -26.97 -10.65 -22.70
CA PHE A 361 -27.48 -12.01 -22.77
C PHE A 361 -28.16 -12.19 -24.12
N TYR A 362 -27.72 -13.17 -24.88
CA TYR A 362 -28.27 -13.51 -26.18
C TYR A 362 -28.68 -14.98 -26.21
N ALA A 363 -29.99 -15.19 -26.40
CA ALA A 363 -30.67 -16.44 -26.13
C ALA A 363 -31.72 -16.74 -27.22
N ASN A 364 -31.46 -17.77 -28.04
CA ASN A 364 -32.19 -17.98 -29.30
C ASN A 364 -33.47 -18.86 -29.18
N ASP A 365 -33.84 -19.35 -27.99
CA ASP A 365 -34.85 -20.41 -27.77
C ASP A 365 -35.60 -20.29 -26.43
N TRP A 366 -36.82 -20.85 -26.31
CA TRP A 366 -37.79 -20.87 -25.17
C TRP A 366 -37.30 -21.44 -23.81
N ASN A 367 -36.15 -21.01 -23.30
CA ASN A 367 -35.67 -21.44 -21.98
C ASN A 367 -36.45 -20.77 -20.82
N ARG A 368 -36.88 -21.56 -19.84
CA ARG A 368 -37.58 -21.09 -18.63
C ARG A 368 -36.70 -21.00 -17.38
N ASP A 369 -35.48 -21.56 -17.42
CA ASP A 369 -34.60 -21.71 -16.26
C ASP A 369 -33.29 -20.92 -16.45
N LEU A 370 -33.44 -19.63 -16.79
CA LEU A 370 -32.36 -18.63 -16.80
C LEU A 370 -32.59 -17.67 -15.64
N THR A 371 -31.61 -17.57 -14.74
CA THR A 371 -31.60 -16.60 -13.64
C THR A 371 -30.40 -15.69 -13.76
N VAL A 372 -30.65 -14.37 -13.70
CA VAL A 372 -29.61 -13.35 -13.79
C VAL A 372 -29.80 -12.36 -12.65
N GLY A 373 -28.76 -12.14 -11.86
CA GLY A 373 -28.69 -11.11 -10.83
C GLY A 373 -27.57 -10.12 -11.11
N VAL A 374 -27.84 -8.81 -11.07
CA VAL A 374 -26.78 -7.80 -11.06
C VAL A 374 -27.00 -6.79 -9.94
N TYR A 375 -26.03 -6.70 -9.03
CA TYR A 375 -26.20 -6.01 -7.76
C TYR A 375 -25.03 -5.09 -7.44
N GLY A 376 -25.29 -3.87 -6.98
CA GLY A 376 -24.24 -2.98 -6.48
C GLY A 376 -23.09 -2.81 -7.47
N SER A 377 -23.37 -2.74 -8.78
CA SER A 377 -22.34 -2.76 -9.83
C SER A 377 -22.41 -1.49 -10.68
N THR A 378 -21.28 -1.09 -11.25
CA THR A 378 -21.16 0.09 -12.11
C THR A 378 -20.98 -0.34 -13.56
N LEU A 379 -21.80 0.20 -14.45
CA LEU A 379 -21.76 -0.08 -15.88
C LEU A 379 -21.50 1.21 -16.65
N VAL A 380 -20.37 1.26 -17.34
CA VAL A 380 -19.92 2.43 -18.09
C VAL A 380 -19.88 2.14 -19.59
N GLY A 381 -20.68 2.89 -20.34
CA GLY A 381 -20.71 2.83 -21.80
C GLY A 381 -19.75 3.80 -22.47
N SER A 382 -19.39 3.52 -23.73
CA SER A 382 -18.55 4.42 -24.54
C SER A 382 -19.10 4.68 -25.95
N GLY A 383 -20.42 4.57 -26.17
CA GLY A 383 -21.02 4.78 -27.49
C GLY A 383 -22.53 4.56 -27.58
N VAL A 384 -23.00 4.10 -28.75
CA VAL A 384 -24.41 3.72 -29.04
C VAL A 384 -24.81 2.36 -28.45
N GLY A 385 -24.15 1.96 -27.37
CA GLY A 385 -24.40 0.71 -26.66
C GLY A 385 -25.59 0.80 -25.71
N ARG A 386 -25.84 -0.30 -25.00
CA ARG A 386 -26.87 -0.43 -23.96
C ARG A 386 -26.21 -0.98 -22.69
N GLY A 387 -26.56 -0.43 -21.51
CA GLY A 387 -25.99 -0.90 -20.24
C GLY A 387 -26.23 -2.39 -20.00
N PHE A 388 -27.50 -2.79 -20.00
CA PHE A 388 -27.92 -4.19 -19.89
C PHE A 388 -28.76 -4.57 -21.09
N VAL A 389 -28.51 -5.73 -21.69
CA VAL A 389 -29.37 -6.26 -22.76
C VAL A 389 -29.67 -7.71 -22.50
N VAL A 390 -30.95 -8.07 -22.36
CA VAL A 390 -31.40 -9.46 -22.31
C VAL A 390 -32.26 -9.76 -23.54
N GLU A 391 -31.62 -10.24 -24.59
CA GLU A 391 -32.27 -10.68 -25.82
C GLU A 391 -32.60 -12.17 -25.67
N GLY A 392 -33.76 -12.51 -25.09
CA GLY A 392 -34.04 -13.90 -24.70
C GLY A 392 -35.50 -14.31 -24.50
N PRO A 393 -35.72 -15.60 -24.17
CA PRO A 393 -37.00 -16.31 -24.24
C PRO A 393 -38.03 -15.99 -23.14
N TYR A 394 -39.24 -16.53 -23.35
CA TYR A 394 -40.32 -16.58 -22.36
C TYR A 394 -39.89 -17.18 -21.02
N GLY A 395 -39.82 -16.36 -19.98
CA GLY A 395 -39.80 -16.82 -18.58
C GLY A 395 -38.47 -16.73 -17.82
N ALA A 396 -37.44 -16.05 -18.33
CA ALA A 396 -36.22 -15.77 -17.54
C ALA A 396 -36.56 -14.96 -16.27
N ASP A 397 -35.87 -15.22 -15.14
CA ASP A 397 -35.96 -14.40 -13.91
C ASP A 397 -34.72 -13.52 -13.80
N VAL A 398 -34.93 -12.22 -13.84
CA VAL A 398 -33.86 -11.24 -13.97
C VAL A 398 -34.02 -10.21 -12.86
N SER A 399 -32.97 -10.01 -12.07
CA SER A 399 -32.99 -9.14 -10.90
C SER A 399 -31.85 -8.12 -10.93
N TYR A 400 -32.18 -6.87 -10.66
CA TYR A 400 -31.23 -5.75 -10.65
C TYR A 400 -31.45 -4.86 -9.43
N ALA A 401 -30.40 -4.52 -8.69
CA ALA A 401 -30.49 -3.50 -7.63
C ALA A 401 -29.16 -2.78 -7.39
N ASN A 402 -29.22 -1.53 -6.93
CA ASN A 402 -28.08 -0.71 -6.56
C ASN A 402 -27.06 -0.51 -7.68
N ASN A 403 -27.44 -0.61 -8.95
CA ASN A 403 -26.49 -0.46 -10.04
C ASN A 403 -26.41 0.99 -10.51
N LEU A 404 -25.20 1.45 -10.79
CA LEU A 404 -24.94 2.72 -11.45
C LEU A 404 -24.73 2.47 -12.95
N ILE A 405 -25.55 3.07 -13.80
CA ILE A 405 -25.48 2.91 -15.26
C ILE A 405 -25.22 4.27 -15.89
N THR A 406 -24.13 4.41 -16.63
CA THR A 406 -23.70 5.72 -17.17
C THR A 406 -22.94 5.63 -18.50
N GLY A 407 -22.86 6.74 -19.24
CA GLY A 407 -22.05 6.86 -20.47
C GLY A 407 -22.69 6.32 -21.76
N PHE A 408 -23.98 5.96 -21.78
CA PHE A 408 -24.65 5.39 -22.95
C PHE A 408 -25.41 6.44 -23.78
N ALA A 409 -25.09 6.53 -25.08
CA ALA A 409 -25.63 7.57 -25.97
C ALA A 409 -27.07 7.31 -26.47
N THR A 410 -27.48 6.04 -26.60
CA THR A 410 -28.79 5.64 -27.17
C THR A 410 -29.78 5.07 -26.17
N GLY A 411 -29.53 5.31 -24.87
CA GLY A 411 -30.40 4.85 -23.80
C GLY A 411 -30.07 3.45 -23.29
N THR A 412 -30.43 3.23 -22.02
CA THR A 412 -30.33 1.93 -21.35
C THR A 412 -31.61 1.13 -21.64
N GLU A 413 -31.59 0.25 -22.64
CA GLU A 413 -32.73 -0.65 -22.86
C GLU A 413 -32.57 -1.90 -21.98
N ILE A 414 -33.19 -1.91 -20.79
CA ILE A 414 -33.47 -3.17 -20.06
C ILE A 414 -34.54 -3.91 -20.85
N ALA A 415 -34.13 -4.48 -21.99
CA ALA A 415 -34.98 -5.22 -22.89
C ALA A 415 -35.20 -6.59 -22.27
N SER A 416 -36.42 -6.87 -21.85
CA SER A 416 -36.88 -8.23 -21.58
C SER A 416 -38.39 -8.27 -21.76
N PRO A 417 -38.90 -8.06 -22.99
CA PRO A 417 -40.33 -8.07 -23.23
C PRO A 417 -41.01 -9.39 -22.81
N ASN A 418 -40.24 -10.45 -22.52
CA ASN A 418 -40.71 -11.78 -22.14
C ASN A 418 -40.10 -12.35 -20.84
N ALA A 419 -39.35 -11.56 -20.04
CA ALA A 419 -38.78 -12.01 -18.75
C ALA A 419 -39.57 -11.46 -17.55
N VAL A 420 -39.45 -12.14 -16.40
CA VAL A 420 -39.84 -11.59 -15.10
C VAL A 420 -38.68 -10.73 -14.62
N THR A 421 -38.81 -9.40 -14.75
CA THR A 421 -37.79 -8.45 -14.30
C THR A 421 -38.14 -7.90 -12.92
N ARG A 422 -37.21 -8.00 -11.97
CA ARG A 422 -37.27 -7.37 -10.64
C ARG A 422 -36.17 -6.33 -10.56
N SER A 423 -36.52 -5.06 -10.70
CA SER A 423 -35.56 -3.96 -10.62
C SER A 423 -35.94 -3.04 -9.45
N GLY A 424 -35.00 -2.27 -8.94
CA GLY A 424 -35.24 -1.20 -7.97
C GLY A 424 -33.94 -0.62 -7.45
N ASP A 425 -33.98 0.64 -7.02
CA ASP A 425 -32.83 1.31 -6.44
C ASP A 425 -31.62 1.32 -7.39
N ASN A 426 -31.79 1.59 -8.69
CA ASN A 426 -30.67 1.76 -9.64
C ASN A 426 -30.56 3.22 -10.07
N ALA A 427 -29.34 3.67 -10.36
CA ALA A 427 -29.10 5.01 -10.88
C ALA A 427 -28.78 4.99 -12.36
N TYR A 428 -29.33 5.98 -13.05
CA TYR A 428 -29.11 6.18 -14.47
C TYR A 428 -28.63 7.60 -14.72
N TRP A 429 -27.32 7.73 -14.92
CA TRP A 429 -26.65 9.03 -14.98
C TRP A 429 -25.97 9.27 -16.32
N ASP A 430 -26.06 10.51 -16.84
CA ASP A 430 -25.42 10.92 -18.11
C ASP A 430 -25.68 9.97 -19.30
N ASN A 431 -26.88 9.38 -19.34
CA ASN A 431 -27.36 8.59 -20.47
C ASN A 431 -28.33 9.47 -21.25
N GLY A 432 -28.16 9.61 -22.56
CA GLY A 432 -28.92 10.56 -23.40
C GLY A 432 -30.45 10.45 -23.28
N ALA A 433 -31.18 11.37 -23.92
CA ALA A 433 -32.64 11.59 -23.75
C ALA A 433 -33.57 10.40 -24.09
N ALA A 434 -33.05 9.27 -24.57
CA ALA A 434 -33.83 8.11 -24.95
C ALA A 434 -33.84 7.05 -23.84
N PHE A 435 -34.53 7.29 -22.72
CA PHE A 435 -35.06 6.18 -21.93
C PHE A 435 -36.13 5.45 -22.76
N GLY A 436 -35.66 4.53 -23.61
CA GLY A 436 -36.42 3.99 -24.74
C GLY A 436 -37.08 2.66 -24.44
N GLN A 437 -38.34 2.72 -24.00
CA GLN A 437 -39.42 1.77 -24.28
C GLN A 437 -39.54 0.42 -23.53
N SER A 438 -38.71 0.04 -22.54
CA SER A 438 -38.99 -1.23 -21.79
C SER A 438 -38.63 -1.29 -20.29
N ALA A 439 -37.81 -0.39 -19.75
CA ALA A 439 -37.63 -0.31 -18.29
C ALA A 439 -38.79 0.48 -17.68
N ILE A 440 -39.67 -0.17 -16.92
CA ILE A 440 -40.65 0.52 -16.09
C ILE A 440 -39.88 1.05 -14.87
N PRO A 441 -39.81 2.39 -14.64
CA PRO A 441 -39.17 2.93 -13.45
C PRO A 441 -39.70 2.24 -12.20
N GLN A 442 -38.82 1.75 -11.36
CA GLN A 442 -39.17 1.08 -10.12
C GLN A 442 -39.01 2.04 -8.93
N PRO A 443 -39.71 1.80 -7.81
CA PRO A 443 -39.48 2.55 -6.59
C PRO A 443 -37.99 2.53 -6.22
N GLY A 444 -37.47 3.71 -5.86
CA GLY A 444 -36.07 3.89 -5.46
C GLY A 444 -35.08 4.14 -6.59
N ASP A 445 -35.46 3.93 -7.87
CA ASP A 445 -34.57 4.25 -8.98
C ASP A 445 -34.23 5.76 -9.02
N VAL A 446 -32.96 6.09 -9.22
CA VAL A 446 -32.41 7.45 -9.22
C VAL A 446 -32.20 7.93 -10.66
N PHE A 447 -32.87 9.03 -11.01
CA PHE A 447 -32.74 9.72 -12.31
C PHE A 447 -32.22 11.17 -12.17
N SER A 448 -31.78 11.53 -10.96
CA SER A 448 -31.25 12.84 -10.59
C SER A 448 -29.71 12.83 -10.53
N ASP A 449 -29.12 13.93 -10.04
CA ASP A 449 -27.68 14.11 -9.98
C ASP A 449 -26.95 12.96 -9.26
N CYS A 450 -26.12 12.26 -10.02
CA CYS A 450 -25.19 11.23 -9.57
C CYS A 450 -23.79 11.51 -10.11
N SER A 451 -23.38 12.77 -10.11
CA SER A 451 -22.02 13.20 -10.46
C SER A 451 -20.97 12.25 -9.87
N LEU A 452 -19.94 11.92 -10.65
CA LEU A 452 -18.95 10.92 -10.29
C LEU A 452 -17.62 11.58 -9.94
N ASP A 453 -16.81 10.91 -9.12
CA ASP A 453 -15.48 11.36 -8.67
C ASP A 453 -14.44 11.48 -9.79
N GLY A 454 -14.66 10.81 -10.93
CA GLY A 454 -13.77 10.78 -12.08
C GLY A 454 -12.64 9.74 -11.97
N LEU A 455 -12.67 8.88 -10.95
CA LEU A 455 -11.75 7.76 -10.78
C LEU A 455 -12.34 6.48 -11.41
N TRP A 456 -11.54 5.42 -11.51
CA TRP A 456 -12.01 4.11 -11.97
C TRP A 456 -11.79 3.04 -10.89
N PRO A 457 -12.80 2.21 -10.58
CA PRO A 457 -14.20 2.39 -10.97
C PRO A 457 -14.79 3.67 -10.39
N PRO A 458 -15.72 4.34 -11.11
CA PRO A 458 -16.23 5.61 -10.63
C PRO A 458 -17.17 5.39 -9.45
N SER A 459 -17.00 6.24 -8.43
CA SER A 459 -17.87 6.33 -7.26
C SER A 459 -18.79 7.55 -7.35
N PRO A 460 -19.98 7.51 -6.74
CA PRO A 460 -20.80 8.69 -6.56
C PRO A 460 -20.06 9.78 -5.77
N ALA A 461 -20.07 11.01 -6.27
CA ALA A 461 -19.53 12.14 -5.54
C ALA A 461 -20.36 12.45 -4.28
N PRO A 462 -19.76 13.08 -3.25
CA PRO A 462 -20.42 13.33 -1.97
C PRO A 462 -21.65 14.21 -2.12
N GLY A 463 -22.74 13.82 -1.46
CA GLY A 463 -23.98 14.61 -1.43
C GLY A 463 -24.81 14.55 -2.72
N THR A 464 -24.45 13.65 -3.65
CA THR A 464 -25.28 13.32 -4.81
C THR A 464 -26.46 12.44 -4.40
N ALA A 465 -27.44 12.29 -5.30
CA ALA A 465 -28.61 11.45 -5.06
C ALA A 465 -28.32 9.94 -5.11
N CYS A 466 -27.10 9.55 -5.46
CA CYS A 466 -26.64 8.16 -5.48
C CYS A 466 -26.04 7.71 -4.15
N VAL A 467 -25.71 8.64 -3.25
CA VAL A 467 -25.17 8.33 -1.92
C VAL A 467 -26.33 7.94 -0.98
N ASP A 468 -26.14 6.87 -0.20
CA ASP A 468 -27.11 6.28 0.73
C ASP A 468 -28.46 5.88 0.09
N ALA A 469 -28.51 5.75 -1.23
CA ALA A 469 -29.76 5.59 -1.98
C ALA A 469 -30.12 4.13 -2.31
N GLY A 470 -29.19 3.20 -2.10
CA GLY A 470 -29.38 1.79 -2.33
C GLY A 470 -30.08 1.07 -1.17
N ARG A 471 -30.35 -0.22 -1.39
CA ARG A 471 -30.91 -1.14 -0.38
C ARG A 471 -29.98 -2.33 -0.13
N THR A 472 -30.21 -3.11 0.92
CA THR A 472 -29.50 -4.40 1.02
C THR A 472 -29.87 -5.31 -0.16
N ALA A 473 -28.88 -5.77 -0.91
CA ALA A 473 -29.04 -6.71 -2.03
C ALA A 473 -28.20 -8.00 -1.80
N PRO A 474 -28.52 -9.10 -2.49
CA PRO A 474 -27.77 -10.34 -2.38
C PRO A 474 -26.29 -10.14 -2.72
N GLY A 475 -25.40 -10.62 -1.84
CA GLY A 475 -23.95 -10.59 -2.08
C GLY A 475 -23.33 -9.19 -2.22
N SER A 476 -24.05 -8.14 -1.81
CA SER A 476 -23.58 -6.75 -1.84
C SER A 476 -23.32 -6.23 -0.42
N ASP A 477 -22.71 -7.04 0.44
CA ASP A 477 -22.28 -6.66 1.79
C ASP A 477 -20.95 -5.90 1.78
N GLN A 478 -20.22 -5.97 0.67
CA GLN A 478 -19.00 -5.21 0.40
C GLN A 478 -19.11 -4.44 -0.92
N ASP A 479 -18.26 -3.44 -1.08
CA ASP A 479 -18.07 -2.74 -2.35
C ASP A 479 -16.97 -3.41 -3.19
N PHE A 480 -16.65 -2.82 -4.34
CA PHE A 480 -15.61 -3.27 -5.27
C PHE A 480 -14.24 -3.40 -4.60
N TRP A 481 -13.97 -2.53 -3.63
CA TRP A 481 -12.74 -2.48 -2.84
C TRP A 481 -12.81 -3.37 -1.59
N GLY A 482 -13.84 -4.22 -1.44
CA GLY A 482 -13.99 -5.07 -0.27
C GLY A 482 -14.35 -4.31 1.02
N ARG A 483 -14.63 -3.01 0.94
CA ARG A 483 -15.08 -2.19 2.08
C ARG A 483 -16.51 -2.58 2.44
N PRO A 484 -16.86 -2.71 3.73
CA PRO A 484 -18.23 -3.04 4.13
C PRO A 484 -19.22 -1.94 3.71
N ARG A 485 -20.39 -2.35 3.22
CA ARG A 485 -21.51 -1.43 2.98
C ARG A 485 -22.37 -1.31 4.25
N VAL A 486 -22.47 -0.12 4.82
CA VAL A 486 -23.15 0.12 6.12
C VAL A 486 -24.24 1.19 5.99
N ASP A 487 -25.42 0.91 6.57
CA ASP A 487 -26.53 1.88 6.77
C ASP A 487 -26.93 2.74 5.56
N GLY A 488 -27.28 2.09 4.45
CA GLY A 488 -27.70 2.73 3.21
C GLY A 488 -26.60 2.62 2.16
N PRO A 489 -26.50 1.50 1.42
CA PRO A 489 -25.41 1.33 0.47
C PRO A 489 -25.51 2.36 -0.65
N ASP A 490 -24.38 2.89 -1.09
CA ASP A 490 -24.31 3.73 -2.26
C ASP A 490 -24.67 2.96 -3.54
N ILE A 491 -25.22 3.69 -4.51
CA ILE A 491 -25.51 3.13 -5.83
C ILE A 491 -24.21 2.97 -6.62
N GLY A 492 -23.97 1.77 -7.14
CA GLY A 492 -22.80 1.43 -7.93
C GLY A 492 -21.84 0.48 -7.22
N ALA A 493 -20.70 0.26 -7.86
CA ALA A 493 -19.65 -0.67 -7.42
C ALA A 493 -18.90 -0.21 -6.19
N VAL A 494 -18.76 1.10 -5.97
CA VAL A 494 -17.87 1.69 -4.96
C VAL A 494 -18.68 2.54 -4.00
N GLU A 495 -18.41 2.42 -2.70
CA GLU A 495 -18.93 3.32 -1.66
C GLU A 495 -18.07 4.58 -1.56
N TRP A 496 -18.70 5.72 -1.27
CA TRP A 496 -18.02 7.00 -1.03
C TRP A 496 -17.19 7.03 0.26
#